data_AF-A0A653G2X4-F1
#
_entry.id   AF-A0A653G2X4-F1
#
_cell.length_a   1.000
_cell.length_b   1.000
_cell.length_c   1.000
_cell.angle_alpha   90.00
_cell.angle_beta   90.00
_cell.angle_gamma   90.00
#
_symmetry.space_group_name_H-M   'P 1'
#
loop_
_entity.id
_entity.type
_entity.pdbx_description
1 polymer ?
#
loop_
_entity_poly.entity_id
_entity_poly.type
_entity_poly.pdbx_seq_one_letter_code
_entity_poly.pdbx_strand_id
1 'polypeptide(L)'
;MYIGPFYFDTKEIFLILAAILLGIAYFLGWPLWWFDKRVLLTLVVLMLFTKGLLPSIHNEAFFILAIVTIFMSLYLPIFQVVLFYFISFLMFRVLKVI
;
A
#
# COMPACT_ATOMS: atom_id res chain seq x y z
N MET A 1 2.66 15.62 -17.25
CA MET A 1 3.51 16.85 -17.16
C MET A 1 4.95 16.45 -17.39
N TYR A 2 5.65 17.14 -18.28
CA TYR A 2 7.08 16.89 -18.49
C TYR A 2 7.89 17.64 -17.43
N ILE A 3 8.69 16.94 -16.64
CA ILE A 3 9.71 17.53 -15.77
C ILE A 3 11.06 17.03 -16.31
N GLY A 4 11.72 17.86 -17.13
CA GLY A 4 12.92 17.46 -17.86
C GLY A 4 12.64 16.34 -18.88
N PRO A 5 13.49 15.30 -19.00
CA PRO A 5 13.29 14.21 -19.96
C PRO A 5 12.23 13.18 -19.49
N PHE A 6 11.68 13.35 -18.28
CA PHE A 6 10.73 12.42 -17.69
C PHE A 6 9.30 12.91 -17.85
N TYR A 7 8.44 12.05 -18.38
CA TYR A 7 7.01 12.28 -18.43
C TYR A 7 6.39 11.78 -17.13
N PHE A 8 6.00 12.70 -16.25
CA PHE A 8 5.34 12.37 -15.00
C PHE A 8 3.85 12.62 -15.09
N ASP A 9 3.05 11.61 -14.75
CA ASP A 9 1.61 11.80 -14.57
C ASP A 9 1.32 12.47 -13.20
N THR A 10 0.18 13.14 -13.06
CA THR A 10 -0.22 13.82 -11.80
C THR A 10 -0.21 12.85 -10.61
N LYS A 11 -0.50 11.57 -10.87
CA LYS A 11 -0.51 10.48 -9.89
C LYS A 11 0.88 10.13 -9.38
N GLU A 12 1.89 10.17 -10.24
CA GLU A 12 3.28 9.89 -9.88
C GLU A 12 3.83 11.02 -9.02
N ILE A 13 3.52 12.28 -9.38
CA ILE A 13 3.85 13.45 -8.56
C ILE A 13 3.21 13.31 -7.17
N PHE A 14 1.95 12.86 -7.10
CA PHE A 14 1.29 12.60 -5.83
C PHE A 14 2.01 11.53 -5.00
N LEU A 15 2.44 10.41 -5.61
CA LEU A 15 3.21 9.36 -4.91
C LEU A 15 4.57 9.85 -4.43
N ILE A 16 5.27 10.64 -5.23
CA ILE A 16 6.55 11.25 -4.84
C ILE A 16 6.34 12.17 -3.63
N LEU A 17 5.31 13.01 -3.68
CA LEU A 17 4.96 13.91 -2.58
C LEU A 17 4.60 13.13 -1.31
N ALA A 18 3.81 12.06 -1.45
CA ALA A 18 3.44 11.17 -0.35
C ALA A 18 4.67 10.50 0.27
N ALA A 19 5.63 10.03 -0.55
CA ALA A 19 6.88 9.45 -0.08
C ALA A 19 7.71 10.46 0.73
N ILE A 20 7.82 11.71 0.24
CA ILE A 20 8.53 12.79 0.93
C ILE A 20 7.88 13.10 2.28
N LEU A 21 6.55 13.28 2.29
CA LEU A 21 5.79 13.56 3.51
C LEU A 21 5.91 12.43 4.55
N LEU A 22 5.83 11.17 4.11
CA LEU A 22 6.04 10.02 4.98
C LEU A 22 7.49 9.93 5.48
N GLY A 23 8.46 10.27 4.65
CA GLY A 23 9.87 10.34 5.06
C GLY A 23 10.10 11.39 6.14
N ILE A 24 9.48 12.57 5.99
CA ILE A 24 9.50 13.63 7.00
C ILE A 24 8.81 13.17 8.29
N ALA A 25 7.61 12.58 8.17
CA ALA A 25 6.88 12.05 9.31
C ALA A 25 7.69 10.96 10.05
N TYR A 26 8.40 10.11 9.32
CA TYR A 26 9.30 9.11 9.89
C TYR A 26 10.47 9.75 10.65
N PHE A 27 11.13 10.74 10.04
CA PHE A 27 12.28 11.45 10.62
C PHE A 27 11.91 12.26 11.87
N LEU A 28 10.77 12.96 11.84
CA LEU A 28 10.25 13.74 12.97
C LEU A 28 9.57 12.86 14.03
N GLY A 29 9.44 11.56 13.79
CA GLY A 29 8.83 10.62 14.73
C GLY A 29 7.32 10.82 14.92
N TRP A 30 6.63 11.39 13.93
CA TRP A 30 5.19 11.62 14.03
C TRP A 30 4.41 10.30 14.16
N PRO A 31 3.43 10.22 15.08
CA PRO A 31 2.62 9.02 15.23
C PRO A 31 1.62 8.91 14.06
N LEU A 32 1.72 7.83 13.29
CA LEU A 32 0.70 7.44 12.31
C LEU A 32 -0.26 6.46 13.01
N TRP A 33 -1.47 6.91 13.28
CA TRP A 33 -2.39 6.18 14.18
C TRP A 33 -2.88 4.85 13.59
N TRP A 34 -2.97 4.75 12.26
CA TRP A 34 -3.55 3.59 11.57
C TRP A 34 -2.53 2.75 10.80
N PHE A 35 -1.27 3.19 10.73
CA PHE A 35 -0.27 2.58 9.87
C PHE A 35 1.08 2.48 10.55
N ASP A 36 1.77 1.36 10.31
CA ASP A 36 3.19 1.27 10.60
C ASP A 36 3.97 2.16 9.60
N LYS A 37 4.63 3.17 10.13
CA LYS A 37 5.41 4.15 9.35
C LYS A 37 6.48 3.52 8.46
N ARG A 38 7.14 2.45 8.92
CA ARG A 38 8.20 1.77 8.17
C ARG A 38 7.61 0.94 7.03
N VAL A 39 6.54 0.21 7.31
CA VAL A 39 5.83 -0.58 6.29
C VAL A 39 5.25 0.34 5.21
N LEU A 40 4.53 1.39 5.61
CA LEU A 40 3.89 2.32 4.68
C LEU A 40 4.91 3.02 3.77
N LEU A 41 6.04 3.49 4.34
CA LEU A 41 7.11 4.10 3.56
C LEU A 41 7.74 3.12 2.57
N THR A 42 7.99 1.88 2.99
CA THR A 42 8.53 0.83 2.12
C THR A 42 7.60 0.55 0.94
N LEU A 43 6.29 0.47 1.19
CA LEU A 43 5.28 0.23 0.16
C LEU A 43 5.20 1.38 -0.86
N VAL A 44 5.22 2.63 -0.40
CA VAL A 44 5.18 3.80 -1.29
C VAL A 44 6.44 3.86 -2.16
N VAL A 45 7.61 3.55 -1.60
CA VAL A 45 8.86 3.47 -2.38
C VAL A 45 8.78 2.35 -3.42
N LEU A 46 8.33 1.15 -3.03
CA LEU A 46 8.15 0.04 -3.97
C LEU A 46 7.16 0.38 -5.09
N MET A 47 6.08 1.09 -4.77
CA MET A 47 5.09 1.57 -5.74
C MET A 47 5.68 2.57 -6.73
N LEU A 48 6.54 3.49 -6.27
CA LEU A 48 7.27 4.42 -7.14
C LEU A 48 8.20 3.67 -8.10
N PHE A 49 8.96 2.70 -7.59
CA PHE A 49 9.82 1.88 -8.43
C PHE A 49 9.01 1.04 -9.43
N THR A 50 7.94 0.37 -8.99
CA THR A 50 7.13 -0.45 -9.91
C THR A 50 6.44 0.40 -10.96
N LYS A 51 5.93 1.58 -10.64
CA LYS A 51 5.33 2.47 -11.64
C LYS A 51 6.36 3.05 -12.61
N GLY A 52 7.53 3.46 -12.10
CA GLY A 52 8.62 3.98 -12.92
C GLY A 52 9.25 2.93 -13.83
N LEU A 53 9.35 1.67 -13.38
CA LEU A 53 9.88 0.54 -14.16
C LEU A 53 8.86 -0.06 -15.13
N LEU A 54 7.57 0.00 -14.79
CA LEU A 54 6.47 -0.56 -15.58
C LEU A 54 5.50 0.54 -16.02
N PRO A 55 5.94 1.45 -16.92
CA PRO A 55 5.10 2.56 -17.40
C PRO A 55 3.87 2.07 -18.18
N SER A 56 3.88 0.82 -18.67
CA SER A 56 2.78 0.19 -19.40
C SER A 56 1.57 -0.17 -18.52
N ILE A 57 1.71 -0.18 -17.19
CA ILE A 57 0.59 -0.45 -16.29
C ILE A 57 -0.40 0.71 -16.39
N HIS A 58 -1.63 0.40 -16.79
CA HIS A 58 -2.72 1.37 -16.82
C HIS A 58 -2.91 2.00 -15.45
N ASN A 59 -3.13 3.31 -15.44
CA ASN A 59 -3.22 4.07 -14.20
C ASN A 59 -4.34 3.60 -13.26
N GLU A 60 -5.40 3.02 -13.81
CA GLU A 60 -6.52 2.47 -13.03
C GLU A 60 -6.11 1.22 -12.26
N ALA A 61 -5.47 0.26 -12.92
CA ALA A 61 -4.96 -0.96 -12.30
C ALA A 61 -3.92 -0.65 -11.23
N PHE A 62 -3.03 0.29 -11.50
CA PHE A 62 -2.04 0.75 -10.53
C PHE A 62 -2.69 1.42 -9.31
N PHE A 63 -3.73 2.23 -9.52
CA PHE A 63 -4.46 2.88 -8.43
C PHE A 63 -5.19 1.87 -7.55
N ILE A 64 -5.85 0.87 -8.15
CA ILE A 64 -6.49 -0.23 -7.42
C ILE A 64 -5.43 -1.02 -6.62
N LEU A 65 -4.30 -1.35 -7.24
CA LEU A 65 -3.19 -2.03 -6.56
C LEU A 65 -2.71 -1.21 -5.36
N ALA A 66 -2.51 0.10 -5.52
CA ALA A 66 -2.06 0.98 -4.44
C ALA A 66 -3.07 1.01 -3.28
N ILE A 67 -4.36 1.15 -3.58
CA ILE A 67 -5.43 1.12 -2.59
C ILE A 67 -5.44 -0.22 -1.85
N VAL A 68 -5.50 -1.34 -2.57
CA VAL A 68 -5.52 -2.69 -1.97
C VAL A 68 -4.29 -2.92 -1.10
N THR A 69 -3.12 -2.47 -1.55
CA THR A 69 -1.86 -2.58 -0.79
C THR A 69 -1.90 -1.75 0.49
N ILE A 70 -2.44 -0.52 0.44
CA ILE A 70 -2.63 0.32 1.63
C ILE A 70 -3.63 -0.34 2.60
N PHE A 71 -4.74 -0.89 2.10
CA PHE A 71 -5.72 -1.62 2.92
C PHE A 71 -5.15 -2.91 3.53
N MET A 72 -4.27 -3.62 2.83
CA MET A 72 -3.52 -4.75 3.39
C MET A 72 -2.52 -4.29 4.47
N SER A 73 -1.95 -3.09 4.32
CA SER A 73 -1.01 -2.51 5.27
C SER A 73 -1.65 -1.86 6.49
N LEU A 74 -2.97 -1.65 6.47
CA LEU A 74 -3.78 -1.36 7.67
C LEU A 74 -3.65 -2.58 8.58
N TYR A 75 -2.59 -2.54 9.37
CA TYR A 75 -2.23 -3.50 10.39
C TYR A 75 -3.26 -3.35 11.51
N LEU A 76 -4.50 -3.77 11.24
CA LEU A 76 -5.53 -3.96 12.23
C LEU A 76 -5.37 -5.41 12.71
N PRO A 77 -4.80 -5.64 13.92
CA PRO A 77 -4.87 -6.94 14.57
C PRO A 77 -6.29 -7.49 14.53
N ILE A 78 -7.30 -6.62 14.63
CA ILE A 78 -8.71 -6.97 14.52
C ILE A 78 -9.05 -7.59 13.16
N PHE A 79 -8.58 -7.02 12.04
CA PHE A 79 -8.86 -7.57 10.72
C PHE A 79 -8.15 -8.91 10.50
N GLN A 80 -6.90 -9.04 10.97
CA GLN A 80 -6.17 -10.32 10.94
C GLN A 80 -6.84 -11.40 11.81
N VAL A 81 -7.33 -11.02 13.00
CA VAL A 81 -8.08 -11.91 13.90
C VAL A 81 -9.39 -12.35 13.25
N VAL A 82 -10.14 -11.42 12.65
CA VAL A 82 -11.39 -11.73 11.92
C VAL A 82 -11.11 -12.63 10.72
N LEU A 83 -10.10 -12.32 9.91
CA LEU A 83 -9.68 -13.16 8.77
C LEU A 83 -9.25 -14.55 9.23
N PHE A 84 -8.46 -14.64 10.30
CA PHE A 84 -8.02 -15.91 10.88
C PHE A 84 -9.21 -16.77 11.29
N TYR A 85 -10.18 -16.21 12.02
CA TYR A 85 -11.40 -16.93 12.41
C TYR A 85 -12.24 -17.32 11.19
N PHE A 86 -12.37 -16.42 10.21
CA PHE A 86 -13.13 -16.69 8.99
C PHE A 86 -12.51 -17.83 8.17
N ILE A 87 -11.19 -17.80 7.96
CA ILE A 87 -10.45 -18.86 7.27
C ILE A 87 -10.51 -20.17 8.06
N SER A 88 -10.36 -20.13 9.38
CA SER A 88 -10.46 -21.31 10.24
C SER A 88 -11.85 -21.95 10.14
N PHE A 89 -12.90 -21.14 10.18
CA PHE A 89 -14.28 -21.62 10.00
C PHE A 89 -14.51 -22.23 8.61
N LEU A 90 -13.99 -21.58 7.57
CA LEU A 90 -14.06 -22.09 6.21
C LEU A 90 -13.32 -23.43 6.07
N MET A 91 -12.14 -23.58 6.69
CA MET A 91 -11.41 -24.84 6.74
C MET A 91 -12.18 -25.93 7.48
N PHE A 92 -12.80 -25.63 8.63
CA PHE A 92 -13.62 -26.60 9.36
C PHE A 92 -14.78 -27.12 8.52
N ARG A 93 -15.44 -26.24 7.77
CA ARG A 93 -16.50 -26.63 6.83
C ARG A 93 -15.97 -27.49 5.67
N VAL A 94 -14.83 -27.13 5.08
CA VAL A 94 -14.21 -27.91 3.99
C VAL A 94 -13.79 -29.31 4.46
N LEU A 95 -13.23 -29.39 5.67
CA LEU A 95 -12.79 -30.63 6.30
C LEU A 95 -13.95 -31.44 6.92
N LYS A 96 -15.19 -30.95 6.83
CA LYS A 96 -16.38 -31.58 7.43
C LYS A 96 -16.22 -31.86 8.93
N VAL A 97 -15.45 -31.02 9.62
CA VAL A 97 -15.33 -31.05 11.10
C VAL A 97 -16.60 -30.47 11.73
N ILE A 98 -17.28 -29.57 11.00
CA ILE A 98 -18.58 -28.96 11.28
C ILE A 98 -19.41 -29.07 9.99
#